data_AF-A0A9E2UZS9-F1
#
_entry.id   AF-A0A9E2UZS9-F1
#
_cell.length_a   1.000
_cell.length_b   1.000
_cell.length_c   1.000
_cell.angle_alpha   90.00
_cell.angle_beta   90.00
_cell.angle_gamma   90.00
#
_symmetry.space_group_name_H-M   'P 1'
#
loop_
_entity.id
_entity.type
_entity.pdbx_description
1 polymer ?
#
loop_
_entity_poly.entity_id
_entity_poly.type
_entity_poly.pdbx_seq_one_letter_code
_entity_poly.pdbx_strand_id
1 'polypeptide(L)'
;MKKSLKDSPRNWRTDDEIAREEIDRVNARLRHFRGIAASVMNDALKVLREVWDSCEDPRSWKEILDGVPEPAARTPVGGWAEFYEKLHLLGTYIDYAKRLCEGEIDKQSSE
;
A
#
# COMPACT_ATOMS: atom_id res chain seq x y z
N MET A 1 -61.17 22.23 17.73
CA MET A 1 -60.94 21.64 16.40
C MET A 1 -59.55 21.00 16.42
N LYS A 2 -59.47 19.69 16.65
CA LYS A 2 -58.19 18.97 16.83
C LYS A 2 -57.53 18.79 15.45
N LYS A 3 -56.38 19.41 15.22
CA LYS A 3 -55.58 19.13 14.02
C LYS A 3 -55.14 17.67 14.06
N SER A 4 -55.74 16.86 13.19
CA SER A 4 -55.31 15.50 12.92
C SER A 4 -53.86 15.54 12.45
N LEU A 5 -52.98 14.85 13.17
CA LEU A 5 -51.64 14.47 12.74
C LEU A 5 -51.78 13.52 11.54
N LYS A 6 -52.21 14.06 10.41
CA LYS A 6 -52.17 13.37 9.13
C LYS A 6 -50.71 13.16 8.77
N ASP A 7 -50.38 11.89 8.60
CA ASP A 7 -49.49 11.40 7.56
C ASP A 7 -48.16 12.14 7.48
N SER A 8 -47.29 11.87 8.46
CA SER A 8 -45.87 11.93 8.18
C SER A 8 -45.60 10.84 7.15
N PRO A 9 -45.18 11.16 5.91
CA PRO A 9 -44.86 10.12 4.95
C PRO A 9 -43.70 9.34 5.54
N ARG A 10 -43.95 8.09 5.92
CA ARG A 10 -42.87 7.14 6.20
C ARG A 10 -42.06 7.09 4.93
N ASN A 11 -40.89 7.73 4.97
CA ASN A 11 -39.89 7.70 3.92
C ASN A 11 -39.32 6.27 3.89
N TRP A 12 -40.08 5.36 3.29
CA TRP A 12 -39.59 4.04 2.96
C TRP A 12 -38.65 4.22 1.80
N ARG A 13 -37.35 4.30 2.10
CA ARG A 13 -36.31 4.23 1.08
C ARG A 13 -36.57 3.02 0.22
N THR A 14 -36.51 3.20 -1.09
CA THR A 14 -36.64 2.09 -2.03
C THR A 14 -35.41 1.20 -1.92
N ASP A 15 -35.58 -0.10 -2.17
CA ASP A 15 -34.45 -1.03 -2.21
C ASP A 15 -33.35 -0.55 -3.18
N ASP A 16 -33.74 0.13 -4.26
CA ASP A 16 -32.83 0.75 -5.22
C ASP A 16 -32.03 1.94 -4.66
N GLU A 17 -32.58 2.71 -3.72
CA GLU A 17 -31.86 3.78 -3.03
C GLU A 17 -30.85 3.20 -2.03
N ILE A 18 -31.25 2.16 -1.30
CA ILE A 18 -30.37 1.44 -0.36
C ILE A 18 -29.21 0.80 -1.11
N ALA A 19 -29.49 0.15 -2.24
CA ALA A 19 -28.47 -0.46 -3.09
C ALA A 19 -27.49 0.57 -3.65
N ARG A 20 -27.98 1.74 -4.11
CA ARG A 20 -27.13 2.83 -4.62
C ARG A 20 -26.23 3.40 -3.55
N GLU A 21 -26.76 3.68 -2.35
CA GLU A 21 -25.96 4.18 -1.23
C GLU A 21 -24.85 3.19 -0.85
N GLU A 22 -25.13 1.88 -0.87
CA GLU A 22 -24.13 0.88 -0.55
C GLU A 22 -23.05 0.77 -1.63
N ILE A 23 -23.44 0.85 -2.91
CA ILE A 23 -22.48 0.92 -4.03
C ILE A 23 -21.57 2.14 -3.87
N ASP A 24 -22.11 3.31 -3.54
CA ASP A 24 -21.34 4.53 -3.35
C ASP A 24 -20.39 4.42 -2.15
N ARG A 25 -20.85 3.80 -1.05
CA ARG A 25 -20.03 3.52 0.13
C ARG A 25 -18.86 2.60 -0.20
N VAL A 26 -19.12 1.49 -0.91
CA VAL A 26 -18.10 0.53 -1.33
C VAL A 26 -17.11 1.20 -2.28
N ASN A 27 -17.59 1.95 -3.28
CA ASN A 27 -16.74 2.68 -4.21
C ASN A 27 -15.85 3.72 -3.50
N ALA A 28 -16.38 4.41 -2.48
CA ALA A 28 -15.59 5.32 -1.66
C ALA A 28 -14.47 4.60 -0.90
N ARG A 29 -14.78 3.45 -0.27
CA ARG A 29 -13.77 2.60 0.39
C ARG A 29 -12.71 2.12 -0.58
N LEU A 30 -13.10 1.67 -1.78
CA LEU A 30 -12.15 1.22 -2.82
C LEU A 30 -11.22 2.34 -3.28
N ARG A 31 -11.72 3.57 -3.46
CA ARG A 31 -10.88 4.72 -3.80
C ARG A 31 -9.89 5.05 -2.69
N HIS A 32 -10.34 5.02 -1.44
CA HIS A 32 -9.48 5.25 -0.28
C HIS A 32 -8.39 4.18 -0.17
N PHE A 33 -8.76 2.91 -0.27
CA PHE A 33 -7.84 1.77 -0.29
C PHE A 33 -6.78 1.91 -1.38
N ARG A 34 -7.20 2.22 -2.62
CA ARG A 34 -6.29 2.45 -3.74
C ARG A 34 -5.32 3.60 -3.45
N GLY A 35 -5.78 4.65 -2.79
CA GLY A 35 -4.93 5.77 -2.37
C GLY A 35 -3.84 5.35 -1.39
N ILE A 36 -4.22 4.59 -0.34
CA ILE A 36 -3.26 4.04 0.63
C ILE A 36 -2.25 3.12 -0.05
N ALA A 37 -2.73 2.16 -0.86
CA ALA A 37 -1.89 1.22 -1.57
C ALA A 37 -0.87 1.94 -2.48
N ALA A 38 -1.33 2.94 -3.24
CA ALA A 38 -0.45 3.74 -4.09
C ALA A 38 0.61 4.49 -3.27
N SER A 39 0.24 5.09 -2.13
CA SER A 39 1.19 5.78 -1.26
C SER A 39 2.25 4.85 -0.71
N VAL A 40 1.85 3.71 -0.13
CA VAL A 40 2.76 2.73 0.45
C VAL A 40 3.71 2.17 -0.60
N MET A 41 3.19 1.81 -1.78
CA MET A 41 4.02 1.27 -2.85
C MET A 41 5.01 2.30 -3.38
N ASN A 42 4.66 3.59 -3.43
CA ASN A 42 5.59 4.64 -3.81
C ASN A 42 6.74 4.78 -2.81
N ASP A 43 6.44 4.75 -1.51
CA ASP A 43 7.46 4.80 -0.46
C ASP A 43 8.36 3.56 -0.49
N ALA A 44 7.76 2.37 -0.67
CA ALA A 44 8.50 1.12 -0.83
C ALA A 44 9.46 1.17 -2.02
N LEU A 45 9.01 1.64 -3.19
CA LEU A 45 9.82 1.78 -4.39
C LEU A 45 10.97 2.77 -4.20
N LYS A 46 10.76 3.84 -3.42
CA LYS A 46 11.82 4.78 -3.10
C LYS A 46 12.91 4.11 -2.27
N VAL A 47 12.54 3.40 -1.19
CA VAL A 47 13.51 2.69 -0.34
C VAL A 47 14.20 1.57 -1.12
N LEU A 48 13.47 0.83 -1.96
CA LEU A 48 14.04 -0.20 -2.82
C LEU A 48 15.13 0.38 -3.73
N ARG A 49 14.91 1.56 -4.32
CA ARG A 49 15.92 2.21 -5.16
C ARG A 49 17.17 2.59 -4.35
N GLU A 50 17.01 3.14 -3.15
CA GLU A 50 18.15 3.46 -2.29
C GLU A 50 18.97 2.21 -1.89
N VAL A 51 18.28 1.09 -1.63
CA VAL A 51 18.92 -0.21 -1.36
C VAL A 51 19.62 -0.73 -2.61
N TRP A 52 18.97 -0.69 -3.77
CA TRP A 52 19.51 -1.14 -5.04
C TRP A 52 20.77 -0.34 -5.42
N ASP A 53 20.71 0.99 -5.42
CA ASP A 53 21.84 1.86 -5.74
C ASP A 53 23.06 1.60 -4.82
N SER A 54 22.84 1.06 -3.63
CA SER A 54 23.89 0.74 -2.66
C SER A 54 24.56 -0.61 -2.89
N CYS A 55 23.90 -1.56 -3.57
CA CYS A 55 24.41 -2.92 -3.79
C CYS A 55 24.45 -3.35 -5.26
N GLU A 56 24.03 -2.49 -6.20
CA GLU A 56 24.06 -2.75 -7.63
C GLU A 56 25.50 -3.04 -8.09
N ASP A 57 25.61 -4.07 -8.94
CA ASP A 57 26.85 -4.37 -9.63
C ASP A 57 27.14 -3.24 -10.63
N PRO A 58 28.28 -2.54 -10.54
CA PRO A 58 28.59 -1.47 -11.49
C PRO A 58 28.90 -1.99 -12.90
N ARG A 59 29.09 -3.31 -13.06
CA ARG A 59 29.25 -3.93 -14.37
C ARG A 59 27.92 -4.01 -15.09
N SER A 60 27.96 -3.78 -16.40
CA SER A 60 26.84 -4.09 -17.27
C SER A 60 26.56 -5.59 -17.31
N TRP A 61 25.31 -5.95 -17.65
CA TRP A 61 24.92 -7.37 -17.83
C TRP A 61 25.83 -8.13 -18.80
N LYS A 62 26.37 -7.45 -19.82
CA LYS A 62 27.27 -8.05 -20.81
C LYS A 62 28.64 -8.36 -20.19
N GLU A 63 29.21 -7.45 -19.42
CA GLU A 63 30.49 -7.67 -18.73
C GLU A 63 30.41 -8.82 -17.73
N ILE A 64 29.26 -8.97 -17.06
CA ILE A 64 29.00 -10.11 -16.17
C ILE A 64 29.01 -11.43 -16.96
N LEU A 65 28.33 -11.49 -18.12
CA LEU A 65 28.30 -12.69 -18.97
C LEU A 65 29.66 -13.00 -19.61
N ASP A 66 30.41 -11.96 -19.95
CA ASP A 66 31.76 -12.08 -20.53
C ASP A 66 32.82 -12.43 -19.46
N GLY A 67 32.43 -12.56 -18.18
CA GLY A 67 33.30 -13.00 -17.09
C GLY A 67 34.29 -11.92 -16.62
N VAL A 68 34.00 -10.64 -16.86
CA VAL A 68 34.80 -9.54 -16.33
C VAL A 68 34.84 -9.67 -14.81
N PRO A 69 36.02 -9.62 -14.15
CA PRO A 69 36.11 -9.80 -12.69
C PRO A 69 35.23 -8.83 -11.91
N GLU A 70 34.71 -9.28 -10.78
CA GLU A 70 33.93 -8.44 -9.89
C GLU A 70 34.80 -7.31 -9.30
N PRO A 71 34.26 -6.08 -9.18
CA PRO A 71 34.95 -5.02 -8.45
C PRO A 71 35.24 -5.43 -7.01
N ALA A 72 36.23 -4.79 -6.39
CA ALA A 72 36.47 -4.96 -4.96
C ALA A 72 35.20 -4.62 -4.15
N ALA A 73 34.96 -5.39 -3.09
CA ALA A 73 33.79 -5.23 -2.23
C ALA A 73 33.59 -3.76 -1.83
N ARG A 74 32.45 -3.20 -2.24
CA ARG A 74 32.06 -1.83 -1.90
C ARG A 74 31.23 -1.84 -0.63
N THR A 75 31.54 -0.89 0.24
CA THR A 75 30.67 -0.59 1.37
C THR A 75 29.50 0.27 0.85
N PRO A 76 28.24 -0.05 1.20
CA PRO A 76 27.08 0.78 0.90
C PRO A 76 27.28 2.24 1.29
N VAL A 77 26.61 3.15 0.58
CA VAL A 77 26.55 4.57 1.00
C VAL A 77 25.86 4.63 2.37
N GLY A 78 26.51 5.23 3.37
CA GLY A 78 26.03 5.24 4.76
C GLY A 78 26.44 4.02 5.61
N GLY A 79 27.09 3.02 4.99
CA GLY A 79 27.57 1.82 5.68
C GLY A 79 26.50 0.73 5.86
N TRP A 80 26.94 -0.41 6.38
CA TRP A 80 26.08 -1.60 6.51
C TRP A 80 24.91 -1.41 7.49
N ALA A 81 25.09 -0.62 8.54
CA ALA A 81 24.02 -0.37 9.51
C ALA A 81 22.80 0.31 8.85
N GLU A 82 23.02 1.44 8.16
CA GLU A 82 21.95 2.16 7.45
C GLU A 82 21.35 1.30 6.32
N PHE A 83 22.17 0.51 5.62
CA PHE A 83 21.69 -0.42 4.60
C PHE A 83 20.68 -1.43 5.16
N TYR A 84 21.00 -2.07 6.29
CA TYR A 84 20.08 -3.03 6.92
C TYR A 84 18.82 -2.37 7.47
N GLU A 85 18.91 -1.17 8.02
CA GLU A 85 17.74 -0.39 8.44
C GLU A 85 16.77 -0.16 7.26
N LYS A 86 17.30 0.27 6.09
CA LYS A 86 16.49 0.45 4.88
C LYS A 86 15.91 -0.87 4.37
N LEU A 87 16.66 -1.97 4.45
CA LEU A 87 16.18 -3.29 4.05
C LEU A 87 15.03 -3.77 4.96
N HIS A 88 15.14 -3.56 6.28
CA HIS A 88 14.05 -3.86 7.23
C HIS A 88 12.82 -2.99 6.98
N LEU A 89 13.00 -1.71 6.69
CA LEU A 89 11.92 -0.80 6.35
C LEU A 89 11.21 -1.22 5.06
N LEU A 90 11.96 -1.59 4.02
CA LEU A 90 11.41 -2.13 2.78
C LEU A 90 10.58 -3.40 3.03
N GLY A 91 11.10 -4.33 3.84
CA GLY A 91 10.35 -5.53 4.24
C GLY A 91 9.03 -5.18 4.94
N THR A 92 9.05 -4.16 5.81
CA THR A 92 7.84 -3.67 6.51
C THR A 92 6.81 -3.12 5.52
N TYR A 93 7.24 -2.34 4.52
CA TYR A 93 6.33 -1.84 3.49
C TYR A 93 5.71 -2.97 2.65
N ILE A 94 6.51 -3.97 2.26
CA ILE A 94 6.03 -5.12 1.48
C ILE A 94 5.03 -5.95 2.30
N ASP A 95 5.32 -6.21 3.58
CA ASP A 95 4.41 -6.92 4.47
C ASP A 95 3.09 -6.16 4.65
N TYR A 96 3.17 -4.85 4.91
CA TYR A 96 1.98 -4.01 5.02
C TYR A 96 1.16 -4.01 3.72
N ALA A 97 1.81 -3.86 2.56
CA ALA A 97 1.13 -3.89 1.27
C ALA A 97 0.46 -5.25 1.00
N LYS A 98 1.09 -6.36 1.39
CA LYS A 98 0.49 -7.71 1.32
C LYS A 98 -0.75 -7.80 2.21
N ARG A 99 -0.65 -7.42 3.48
CA ARG A 99 -1.77 -7.42 4.43
C ARG A 99 -2.91 -6.50 3.99
N LEU A 100 -2.58 -5.37 3.36
CA LEU A 100 -3.54 -4.46 2.74
C LEU A 100 -4.29 -5.19 1.61
N CYS A 101 -3.58 -5.83 0.68
CA CYS A 101 -4.20 -6.58 -0.42
C CYS A 101 -5.04 -7.78 0.05
N GLU A 102 -4.64 -8.43 1.14
CA GLU A 102 -5.35 -9.58 1.71
C GLU A 102 -6.53 -9.16 2.62
N GLY A 103 -6.71 -7.87 2.88
CA GLY A 103 -7.78 -7.35 3.74
C GLY A 103 -7.57 -7.65 5.23
N GLU A 104 -6.33 -7.92 5.66
CA GLU A 104 -6.00 -8.32 7.04
C GLU A 104 -5.77 -7.15 8.00
N ILE A 105 -5.78 -5.91 7.49
CA ILE A 105 -5.54 -4.71 8.30
C ILE A 105 -6.70 -4.46 9.28
N ASP A 106 -7.94 -4.81 8.91
CA ASP A 106 -9.13 -4.58 9.73
C ASP A 106 -9.35 -5.65 10.82
N LYS A 107 -8.54 -6.72 10.88
CA LYS A 107 -8.73 -7.82 11.85
C LYS A 107 -8.33 -7.46 13.30
N GLN A 108 -7.75 -6.28 13.56
CA GLN A 108 -7.23 -5.90 14.87
C GLN A 108 -8.23 -5.18 15.80
N SER A 109 -9.48 -4.91 15.39
CA SER A 109 -10.45 -4.17 16.21
C SER A 109 -11.52 -5.05 16.87
N SER A 110 -11.14 -6.22 17.38
CA SER A 110 -12.03 -7.12 18.13
C SER A 110 -11.31 -7.69 19.37
N GLU A 111 -10.95 -6.83 20.31
CA GLU A 111 -10.63 -7.20 21.70
C GLU A 111 -11.46 -6.36 22.66
#